data_AF-A0A832N2S4-F1
#
_entry.id   AF-A0A832N2S4-F1
#
_cell.length_a   1.000
_cell.length_b   1.000
_cell.length_c   1.000
_cell.angle_alpha   90.00
_cell.angle_beta   90.00
_cell.angle_gamma   90.00
#
_symmetry.space_group_name_H-M   'P 1'
#
loop_
_entity.id
_entity.type
_entity.pdbx_description
1 polymer ?
#
loop_
_entity_poly.entity_id
_entity_poly.type
_entity_poly.pdbx_seq_one_letter_code
_entity_poly.pdbx_strand_id
1 'polypeptide(L)'
;MGGTKDLNIPDKKNVPFRRFLPNFVTIFGLCAGLTAVRASMAGHYQSALYLLLLAMLLDAVDGKLARMLDSTSQFGAELDSLADFFNFGVAPTIILYQMFFKGTGFANFGWLALIIFTIACMMRLARFNVALLEEEEEPADNRFFVGVPAPALALLGFLPAFLWLMGWSGITAHPVIVAFYIIFAGGLAVSRIPTFSVKQMSIPQEHQIWLFGGVVLFLIFLTVFPWHVLALIDVLYLASLPISYNAAKQAGNQPQV
;
A
#
# COMPACT_ATOMS: atom_id res chain seq x y z
N MET A 1 62.11 19.17 17.72
CA MET A 1 61.17 18.24 18.40
C MET A 1 59.79 18.48 17.81
N GLY A 2 59.42 17.70 16.78
CA GLY A 2 58.11 17.81 16.13
C GLY A 2 57.09 17.01 16.91
N GLY A 3 56.06 17.68 17.44
CA GLY A 3 54.93 17.05 18.10
C GLY A 3 54.04 16.36 17.08
N THR A 4 53.98 15.03 17.13
CA THR A 4 52.98 14.24 16.43
C THR A 4 51.61 14.58 17.00
N LYS A 5 50.77 15.23 16.19
CA LYS A 5 49.33 15.34 16.46
C LYS A 5 48.76 13.93 16.37
N ASP A 6 48.38 13.37 17.50
CA ASP A 6 47.60 12.14 17.55
C ASP A 6 46.30 12.35 16.75
N LEU A 7 46.21 11.67 15.61
CA LEU A 7 44.98 11.61 14.83
C LEU A 7 43.96 10.86 15.68
N ASN A 8 42.99 11.58 16.22
CA ASN A 8 41.83 11.00 16.89
C ASN A 8 40.98 10.28 15.83
N ILE A 9 41.31 9.03 15.53
CA ILE A 9 40.50 8.17 14.66
C ILE A 9 39.20 7.91 15.45
N PRO A 10 38.03 8.36 14.96
CA PRO A 10 36.79 8.15 15.66
C PRO A 10 36.58 6.65 15.88
N ASP A 11 36.41 6.28 17.14
CA ASP A 11 36.20 4.92 17.59
C ASP A 11 35.10 4.27 16.76
N LYS A 12 35.35 3.05 16.27
CA LYS A 12 34.45 2.33 15.35
C LYS A 12 33.15 2.03 16.09
N LYS A 13 32.18 2.98 16.06
CA LYS A 13 30.91 2.86 16.77
C LYS A 13 30.18 1.62 16.24
N ASN A 14 30.26 0.54 17.02
CA ASN A 14 29.53 -0.70 16.73
C ASN A 14 28.03 -0.39 16.85
N VAL A 15 27.37 -0.26 15.71
CA VAL A 15 25.92 -0.14 15.64
C VAL A 15 25.30 -1.52 15.88
N PRO A 16 24.31 -1.65 16.80
CA PRO A 16 23.72 -2.94 17.12
C PRO A 16 22.99 -3.51 15.89
N PHE A 17 23.19 -4.80 15.62
CA PHE A 17 22.60 -5.50 14.45
C PHE A 17 21.08 -5.34 14.33
N ARG A 18 20.38 -5.24 15.48
CA ARG A 18 18.93 -4.99 15.55
C ARG A 18 18.49 -3.73 14.80
N ARG A 19 19.39 -2.75 14.65
CA ARG A 19 19.11 -1.49 13.94
C ARG A 19 18.98 -1.67 12.43
N PHE A 20 19.49 -2.78 11.87
CA PHE A 20 19.40 -3.09 10.45
C PHE A 20 18.24 -4.03 10.10
N LEU A 21 17.60 -4.62 11.11
CA LEU A 21 16.55 -5.61 10.90
C LEU A 21 15.36 -5.06 10.08
N PRO A 22 14.86 -3.82 10.33
CA PRO A 22 13.81 -3.24 9.50
C PRO A 22 14.26 -3.11 8.04
N ASN A 23 15.46 -2.57 7.78
CA ASN A 23 15.98 -2.40 6.43
C ASN A 23 16.09 -3.73 5.65
N PHE A 24 16.44 -4.83 6.32
CA PHE A 24 16.44 -6.14 5.67
C PHE A 24 15.03 -6.59 5.29
N VAL A 25 14.04 -6.36 6.16
CA VAL A 25 12.63 -6.68 5.87
C VAL A 25 12.13 -5.86 4.67
N THR A 26 12.46 -4.57 4.59
CA THR A 26 12.14 -3.71 3.43
C THR A 26 12.76 -4.25 2.14
N ILE A 27 14.04 -4.66 2.19
CA ILE A 27 14.73 -5.27 1.04
C ILE A 27 14.06 -6.58 0.64
N PHE A 28 13.66 -7.42 1.59
CA PHE A 28 12.91 -8.64 1.30
C PHE A 28 11.56 -8.34 0.66
N GLY A 29 10.85 -7.30 1.12
CA GLY A 29 9.62 -6.81 0.51
C GLY A 29 9.84 -6.40 -0.94
N LEU A 30 10.88 -5.61 -1.23
CA LEU A 30 11.25 -5.22 -2.59
C LEU A 30 11.60 -6.44 -3.47
N CYS A 31 12.33 -7.42 -2.94
CA CYS A 31 12.63 -8.66 -3.66
C CYS A 31 11.35 -9.46 -3.98
N ALA A 32 10.38 -9.50 -3.06
CA ALA A 32 9.08 -10.12 -3.31
C ALA A 32 8.32 -9.39 -4.43
N GLY A 33 8.29 -8.06 -4.42
CA GLY A 33 7.68 -7.26 -5.48
C GLY A 33 8.33 -7.45 -6.85
N LEU A 34 9.67 -7.45 -6.92
CA LEU A 34 10.40 -7.73 -8.17
C LEU A 34 10.11 -9.14 -8.69
N THR A 35 10.01 -10.11 -7.78
CA THR A 35 9.65 -11.49 -8.14
C THR A 35 8.20 -11.57 -8.62
N ALA A 36 7.29 -10.78 -8.05
CA ALA A 36 5.90 -10.67 -8.51
C ALA A 36 5.83 -10.16 -9.96
N VAL A 37 6.60 -9.11 -10.27
CA VAL A 37 6.72 -8.58 -11.64
C VAL A 37 7.22 -9.67 -12.58
N ARG A 38 8.32 -10.36 -12.23
CA ARG A 38 8.84 -11.49 -13.01
C ARG A 38 7.80 -12.59 -13.22
N ALA A 39 7.07 -12.98 -12.18
CA ALA A 39 6.03 -14.00 -12.24
C ALA A 39 4.90 -13.60 -13.21
N SER A 40 4.46 -12.34 -13.18
CA SER A 40 3.45 -11.82 -14.12
C SER A 40 3.95 -11.81 -15.56
N MET A 41 5.25 -11.55 -15.78
CA MET A 41 5.86 -11.61 -17.11
C MET A 41 5.91 -13.04 -17.67
N ALA A 42 6.02 -14.04 -16.79
CA ALA A 42 5.93 -15.46 -17.12
C ALA A 42 4.48 -15.98 -17.22
N GLY A 43 3.46 -15.13 -17.01
CA GLY A 43 2.04 -15.51 -17.04
C GLY A 43 1.53 -16.13 -15.73
N HIS A 44 2.34 -16.18 -14.68
CA HIS A 44 1.95 -16.69 -13.36
C HIS A 44 1.30 -15.58 -12.51
N TYR A 45 0.13 -15.10 -12.94
CA TYR A 45 -0.55 -13.95 -12.31
C TYR A 45 -0.96 -14.19 -10.86
N GLN A 46 -1.44 -15.39 -10.52
CA GLN A 46 -1.81 -15.74 -9.14
C GLN A 46 -0.60 -15.65 -8.20
N SER A 47 0.53 -16.23 -8.61
CA SER A 47 1.78 -16.16 -7.84
C SER A 47 2.28 -14.72 -7.71
N ALA A 48 2.14 -13.91 -8.76
CA ALA A 48 2.48 -12.49 -8.71
C ALA A 48 1.67 -11.74 -7.66
N LEU A 49 0.35 -11.95 -7.61
CA LEU A 49 -0.52 -11.33 -6.61
C LEU A 49 -0.17 -11.78 -5.18
N TYR A 50 0.08 -13.07 -4.94
CA TYR A 50 0.50 -13.54 -3.62
C TYR A 50 1.85 -12.94 -3.17
N LEU A 51 2.82 -12.85 -4.08
CA LEU A 51 4.12 -12.22 -3.78
C LEU A 51 3.97 -10.74 -3.46
N LEU A 52 3.04 -10.05 -4.13
CA LEU A 52 2.77 -8.65 -3.85
C LEU A 52 2.03 -8.45 -2.51
N LEU A 53 1.08 -9.32 -2.19
CA LEU A 53 0.43 -9.35 -0.86
C LEU A 53 1.46 -9.64 0.25
N LEU A 54 2.43 -10.51 -0.02
CA LEU A 54 3.54 -10.75 0.89
C LEU A 54 4.39 -9.48 1.05
N ALA A 55 4.71 -8.76 -0.03
CA ALA A 55 5.44 -7.50 0.04
C ALA A 55 4.68 -6.45 0.89
N MET A 56 3.37 -6.31 0.70
CA MET A 56 2.49 -5.46 1.53
C MET A 56 2.53 -5.86 3.02
N LEU A 57 2.55 -7.16 3.31
CA LEU A 57 2.60 -7.64 4.69
C LEU A 57 3.96 -7.34 5.34
N LEU A 58 5.06 -7.47 4.58
CA LEU A 58 6.40 -7.16 5.06
C LEU A 58 6.59 -5.67 5.34
N ASP A 59 6.05 -4.80 4.48
CA ASP A 59 5.97 -3.33 4.67
C ASP A 59 5.16 -2.92 5.92
N ALA A 60 4.05 -3.62 6.18
CA ALA A 60 3.32 -3.38 7.42
C ALA A 60 4.11 -3.79 8.68
N VAL A 61 5.09 -4.69 8.54
CA VAL A 61 5.88 -5.25 9.63
C VAL A 61 7.15 -4.43 9.88
N ASP A 62 7.93 -4.07 8.87
CA ASP A 62 9.13 -3.24 9.05
C ASP A 62 8.81 -1.84 9.57
N GLY A 63 7.75 -1.19 9.09
CA GLY A 63 7.29 0.10 9.60
C GLY A 63 6.87 0.07 11.07
N LYS A 64 6.42 -1.09 11.57
CA LYS A 64 6.16 -1.31 13.02
C LYS A 64 7.43 -1.65 13.77
N LEU A 65 8.28 -2.51 13.23
CA LEU A 65 9.56 -2.91 13.84
C LEU A 65 10.50 -1.72 14.01
N ALA A 66 10.58 -0.82 13.02
CA ALA A 66 11.41 0.39 13.08
C ALA A 66 11.00 1.30 14.24
N ARG A 67 9.68 1.46 14.47
CA ARG A 67 9.12 2.22 15.60
C ARG A 67 9.34 1.54 16.94
N MET A 68 9.18 0.21 17.01
CA MET A 68 9.35 -0.54 18.27
C MET A 68 10.81 -0.63 18.73
N LEU A 69 11.77 -0.52 17.80
CA LEU A 69 13.20 -0.68 18.09
C LEU A 69 13.93 0.65 18.28
N ASP A 70 13.22 1.80 18.34
CA ASP A 70 13.79 3.15 18.29
C ASP A 70 14.87 3.29 17.19
N SER A 71 14.63 2.57 16.09
CA SER A 71 15.60 2.32 15.03
C SER A 71 15.24 3.08 13.76
N THR A 72 14.64 4.25 13.91
CA THR A 72 14.34 5.13 12.78
C THR A 72 15.65 5.76 12.29
N SER A 73 16.11 5.33 11.12
CA SER A 73 17.25 5.96 10.43
C SER A 73 16.74 6.66 9.18
N GLN A 74 17.30 7.83 8.85
CA GLN A 74 16.93 8.57 7.64
C GLN A 74 17.12 7.70 6.39
N PHE A 75 18.20 6.92 6.33
CA PHE A 75 18.42 5.96 5.25
C PHE A 75 17.32 4.90 5.15
N GLY A 76 16.90 4.33 6.29
CA GLY A 76 15.82 3.34 6.33
C GLY A 76 14.49 3.93 5.87
N ALA A 77 14.15 5.16 6.28
CA ALA A 77 12.93 5.84 5.86
C ALA A 77 12.90 6.12 4.34
N GLU A 78 14.02 6.51 3.74
CA GLU A 78 14.11 6.68 2.28
C GLU A 78 14.03 5.33 1.56
N LEU A 79 14.66 4.29 2.09
CA LEU A 79 14.61 2.93 1.54
C LEU A 79 13.18 2.38 1.54
N ASP A 80 12.46 2.56 2.66
CA ASP A 80 11.06 2.21 2.86
C ASP A 80 10.17 2.90 1.82
N SER A 81 10.27 4.23 1.71
CA SER A 81 9.50 4.99 0.72
C SER A 81 9.78 4.58 -0.73
N LEU A 82 11.02 4.22 -1.07
CA LEU A 82 11.35 3.74 -2.43
C LEU A 82 10.77 2.34 -2.68
N ALA A 83 10.84 1.47 -1.68
CA ALA A 83 10.25 0.13 -1.76
C ALA A 83 8.72 0.20 -1.86
N ASP A 84 8.07 1.09 -1.10
CA ASP A 84 6.64 1.36 -1.16
C ASP A 84 6.19 1.82 -2.54
N PHE A 85 6.88 2.81 -3.11
CA PHE A 85 6.54 3.29 -4.45
C PHE A 85 6.67 2.18 -5.49
N PHE A 86 7.71 1.34 -5.36
CA PHE A 86 7.87 0.19 -6.24
C PHE A 86 6.73 -0.84 -6.06
N ASN A 87 6.43 -1.23 -4.83
CA ASN A 87 5.48 -2.29 -4.51
C ASN A 87 4.01 -1.87 -4.71
N PHE A 88 3.66 -0.60 -4.51
CA PHE A 88 2.27 -0.13 -4.58
C PHE A 88 1.97 0.69 -5.84
N GLY A 89 2.98 1.24 -6.49
CA GLY A 89 2.82 1.99 -7.74
C GLY A 89 3.28 1.19 -8.96
N VAL A 90 4.56 0.83 -9.00
CA VAL A 90 5.21 0.30 -10.21
C VAL A 90 4.84 -1.16 -10.48
N ALA A 91 4.98 -2.03 -9.48
CA ALA A 91 4.70 -3.45 -9.63
C ALA A 91 3.22 -3.71 -10.02
N PRO A 92 2.22 -3.09 -9.39
CA PRO A 92 0.83 -3.20 -9.81
C PRO A 92 0.60 -2.81 -11.26
N THR A 93 1.23 -1.70 -11.68
CA THR A 93 1.13 -1.21 -13.05
C THR A 93 1.60 -2.25 -14.07
N ILE A 94 2.75 -2.87 -13.83
CA ILE A 94 3.28 -3.88 -14.74
C ILE A 94 2.39 -5.13 -14.74
N ILE A 95 1.95 -5.60 -13.56
CA ILE A 95 1.13 -6.80 -13.45
C ILE A 95 -0.21 -6.60 -14.17
N LEU A 96 -0.89 -5.47 -13.95
CA LEU A 96 -2.16 -5.14 -14.61
C LEU A 96 -2.00 -4.97 -16.12
N TYR A 97 -0.90 -4.37 -16.59
CA TYR A 97 -0.59 -4.30 -18.02
C TYR A 97 -0.50 -5.69 -18.65
N GLN A 98 0.28 -6.57 -18.02
CA GLN A 98 0.50 -7.93 -18.49
C GLN A 98 -0.78 -8.78 -18.47
N MET A 99 -1.72 -8.47 -17.59
CA MET A 99 -2.95 -9.23 -17.38
C MET A 99 -4.09 -8.78 -18.31
N PHE A 100 -4.28 -7.48 -18.51
CA PHE A 100 -5.49 -6.95 -19.17
C PHE A 100 -5.25 -6.22 -20.49
N PHE A 101 -4.03 -5.75 -20.75
CA PHE A 101 -3.78 -4.81 -21.85
C PHE A 101 -2.80 -5.35 -22.89
N LYS A 102 -1.81 -6.14 -22.47
CA LYS A 102 -0.84 -6.75 -23.37
C LYS A 102 -1.55 -7.62 -24.42
N GLY A 103 -1.23 -7.38 -25.69
CA GLY A 103 -1.80 -8.14 -26.82
C GLY A 103 -3.23 -7.74 -27.19
N THR A 104 -3.82 -6.75 -26.52
CA THR A 104 -5.14 -6.20 -26.88
C THR A 104 -5.01 -5.01 -27.83
N GLY A 105 -6.07 -4.70 -28.58
CA GLY A 105 -6.14 -3.47 -29.39
C GLY A 105 -6.15 -2.17 -28.58
N PHE A 106 -6.25 -2.24 -27.24
CA PHE A 106 -6.30 -1.11 -26.33
C PHE A 106 -5.02 -0.95 -25.49
N ALA A 107 -3.92 -1.61 -25.87
CA ALA A 107 -2.66 -1.58 -25.11
C ALA A 107 -2.19 -0.16 -24.76
N ASN A 108 -2.24 0.78 -25.71
CA ASN A 108 -1.83 2.17 -25.50
C ASN A 108 -2.76 2.91 -24.52
N PHE A 109 -4.07 2.67 -24.61
CA PHE A 109 -5.05 3.31 -23.71
C PHE A 109 -4.93 2.76 -22.29
N GLY A 110 -4.75 1.45 -22.15
CA GLY A 110 -4.43 0.82 -20.87
C GLY A 110 -3.13 1.34 -20.27
N TRP A 111 -2.09 1.50 -21.08
CA TRP A 111 -0.81 2.08 -20.64
C TRP A 111 -0.98 3.50 -20.10
N LEU A 112 -1.77 4.34 -20.78
CA LEU A 112 -2.11 5.68 -20.29
C LEU A 112 -2.80 5.62 -18.92
N ALA A 113 -3.81 4.75 -18.76
CA ALA A 113 -4.50 4.57 -17.49
C ALA A 113 -3.56 4.17 -16.35
N LEU A 114 -2.62 3.27 -16.63
CA LEU A 114 -1.63 2.79 -15.65
C LEU A 114 -0.55 3.84 -15.31
N ILE A 115 -0.15 4.68 -16.27
CA ILE A 115 0.71 5.83 -16.00
C ILE A 115 0.02 6.78 -15.00
N ILE A 116 -1.25 7.12 -15.26
CA ILE A 116 -2.03 7.99 -14.38
C ILE A 116 -2.12 7.37 -12.97
N PHE A 117 -2.42 6.08 -12.88
CA PHE A 117 -2.46 5.35 -11.60
C PHE A 117 -1.11 5.42 -10.85
N THR A 118 0.00 5.16 -11.54
CA THR A 118 1.34 5.18 -10.93
C THR A 118 1.72 6.57 -10.43
N ILE A 119 1.46 7.61 -11.24
CA ILE A 119 1.73 9.00 -10.85
C ILE A 119 0.87 9.40 -9.66
N ALA A 120 -0.41 9.02 -9.65
CA ALA A 120 -1.29 9.27 -8.52
C ALA A 120 -0.78 8.63 -7.22
N CYS A 121 -0.32 7.37 -7.30
CA CYS A 121 0.32 6.68 -6.17
C CYS A 121 1.58 7.40 -5.68
N MET A 122 2.46 7.81 -6.60
CA MET A 122 3.70 8.54 -6.29
C MET A 122 3.42 9.86 -5.56
N MET A 123 2.50 10.68 -6.10
CA MET A 123 2.12 11.95 -5.49
C MET A 123 1.49 11.76 -4.11
N ARG A 124 0.70 10.69 -3.94
CA ARG A 124 0.08 10.35 -2.66
C ARG A 124 1.13 10.00 -1.60
N LEU A 125 2.14 9.21 -1.96
CA LEU A 125 3.23 8.82 -1.07
C LEU A 125 4.12 10.03 -0.74
N ALA A 126 4.46 10.86 -1.73
CA ALA A 126 5.23 12.08 -1.52
C ALA A 126 4.54 13.04 -0.53
N ARG A 127 3.22 13.25 -0.68
CA ARG A 127 2.44 14.07 0.27
C ARG A 127 2.43 13.48 1.68
N PHE A 128 2.30 12.16 1.79
CA PHE A 128 2.34 11.50 3.09
C PHE A 128 3.71 11.65 3.77
N ASN A 129 4.80 11.48 3.02
CA ASN A 129 6.15 11.64 3.53
C ASN A 129 6.45 13.09 3.95
N VAL A 130 6.00 14.08 3.19
CA VAL A 130 6.14 15.50 3.57
C VAL A 130 5.36 15.81 4.85
N ALA A 131 4.12 15.35 4.96
CA ALA A 131 3.31 15.54 6.18
C ALA A 131 3.97 14.91 7.42
N LEU A 132 4.67 13.76 7.27
CA LEU A 132 5.44 13.16 8.36
C LEU A 132 6.67 13.98 8.76
N LEU A 133 7.31 14.68 7.82
CA LEU A 133 8.50 15.51 8.06
C LEU A 133 8.16 16.85 8.72
N GLU A 134 7.00 17.42 8.37
CA GLU A 134 6.56 18.73 8.86
C GLU A 134 5.90 18.65 10.26
N GLU A 135 5.82 17.45 10.86
CA GLU A 135 5.09 17.18 12.11
C GLU A 135 3.68 17.82 12.09
N GLU A 136 3.06 17.95 10.91
CA GLU A 136 1.71 18.49 10.80
C GLU A 136 0.80 17.67 11.71
N GLU A 137 0.20 18.33 12.70
CA GLU A 137 -0.72 17.70 13.64
C GLU A 137 -1.75 16.88 12.84
N GLU A 138 -1.89 15.58 13.15
CA GLU A 138 -2.99 14.78 12.60
C GLU A 138 -4.28 15.61 12.77
N PRO A 139 -5.17 15.66 11.74
CA PRO A 139 -6.32 16.55 11.76
C PRO A 139 -7.06 16.43 13.10
N ALA A 140 -7.53 17.55 13.65
CA ALA A 140 -8.09 17.70 15.01
C ALA A 140 -9.19 16.66 15.41
N ASP A 141 -9.68 15.88 14.45
CA ASP A 141 -10.43 14.65 14.66
C ASP A 141 -9.70 13.45 14.02
N ASN A 142 -8.91 12.71 14.82
CA ASN A 142 -8.09 11.53 14.45
C ASN A 142 -8.87 10.35 13.80
N ARG A 143 -10.18 10.50 13.59
CA ARG A 143 -11.06 9.49 12.97
C ARG A 143 -10.96 9.46 11.44
N PHE A 144 -10.38 10.49 10.80
CA PHE A 144 -10.36 10.63 9.35
C PHE A 144 -8.95 10.86 8.80
N PHE A 145 -8.60 10.13 7.73
CA PHE A 145 -7.36 10.25 6.97
C PHE A 145 -7.64 10.88 5.61
N VAL A 146 -6.83 11.84 5.16
CA VAL A 146 -7.08 12.54 3.89
C VAL A 146 -6.58 11.69 2.71
N GLY A 147 -7.51 11.15 1.91
CA GLY A 147 -7.21 10.35 0.72
C GLY A 147 -6.85 8.89 0.99
N VAL A 148 -6.99 8.03 -0.02
CA VAL A 148 -6.73 6.58 0.09
C VAL A 148 -5.24 6.29 0.35
N PRO A 149 -4.88 5.44 1.34
CA PRO A 149 -3.48 5.02 1.56
C PRO A 149 -2.90 4.26 0.35
N ALA A 150 -1.59 4.35 0.12
CA ALA A 150 -0.93 3.70 -1.03
C ALA A 150 -1.13 2.17 -1.09
N PRO A 151 -1.05 1.40 0.02
CA PRO A 151 -1.35 -0.04 -0.01
C PRO A 151 -2.81 -0.34 -0.40
N ALA A 152 -3.76 0.46 0.10
CA ALA A 152 -5.17 0.33 -0.23
C ALA A 152 -5.45 0.69 -1.69
N LEU A 153 -4.75 1.70 -2.23
CA LEU A 153 -4.82 2.05 -3.65
C LEU A 153 -4.34 0.90 -4.54
N ALA A 154 -3.23 0.24 -4.16
CA ALA A 154 -2.73 -0.92 -4.89
C ALA A 154 -3.77 -2.06 -4.92
N LEU A 155 -4.37 -2.38 -3.76
CA LEU A 155 -5.45 -3.38 -3.68
C LEU A 155 -6.65 -3.01 -4.55
N LEU A 156 -7.16 -1.78 -4.43
CA LEU A 156 -8.25 -1.28 -5.27
C LEU A 156 -7.91 -1.41 -6.77
N GLY A 157 -6.69 -1.05 -7.17
CA GLY A 157 -6.24 -1.23 -8.56
C GLY A 157 -6.35 -2.67 -9.07
N PHE A 158 -6.23 -3.66 -8.17
CA PHE A 158 -6.37 -5.09 -8.47
C PHE A 158 -7.79 -5.64 -8.39
N LEU A 159 -8.82 -4.85 -8.05
CA LEU A 159 -10.20 -5.33 -8.06
C LEU A 159 -10.58 -6.05 -9.39
N PRO A 160 -10.23 -5.55 -10.59
CA PRO A 160 -10.50 -6.27 -11.84
C PRO A 160 -9.76 -7.60 -11.91
N ALA A 161 -8.54 -7.69 -11.35
CA ALA A 161 -7.77 -8.94 -11.28
C ALA A 161 -8.44 -9.96 -10.35
N PHE A 162 -8.93 -9.53 -9.19
CA PHE A 162 -9.65 -10.40 -8.26
C PHE A 162 -10.95 -10.94 -8.88
N LEU A 163 -11.73 -10.07 -9.53
CA LEU A 163 -12.95 -10.47 -10.23
C LEU A 163 -12.64 -11.47 -11.37
N TRP A 164 -11.59 -11.23 -12.15
CA TRP A 164 -11.18 -12.15 -13.20
C TRP A 164 -10.79 -13.53 -12.64
N LEU A 165 -10.03 -13.55 -11.53
CA LEU A 165 -9.64 -14.79 -10.83
C LEU A 165 -10.81 -15.53 -10.18
N MET A 166 -11.91 -14.84 -9.87
CA MET A 166 -13.18 -15.44 -9.46
C MET A 166 -13.99 -16.03 -10.63
N GLY A 167 -13.53 -15.85 -11.87
CA GLY A 167 -14.23 -16.29 -13.07
C GLY A 167 -15.29 -15.31 -13.57
N TRP A 168 -15.35 -14.09 -13.04
CA TRP A 168 -16.27 -13.05 -13.52
C TRP A 168 -15.72 -12.42 -14.79
N SER A 169 -16.13 -12.94 -15.95
CA SER A 169 -15.59 -12.51 -17.24
C SER A 169 -16.23 -11.26 -17.83
N GLY A 170 -17.46 -10.89 -17.42
CA GLY A 170 -18.22 -9.83 -18.09
C GLY A 170 -17.49 -8.47 -18.14
N ILE A 171 -17.21 -7.88 -16.97
CA ILE A 171 -16.58 -6.56 -16.87
C ILE A 171 -15.08 -6.63 -17.22
N THR A 172 -14.41 -7.71 -16.83
CA THR A 172 -12.96 -7.85 -16.98
C THR A 172 -12.53 -8.22 -18.41
N ALA A 173 -13.44 -8.72 -19.24
CA ALA A 173 -13.17 -9.01 -20.66
C ALA A 173 -13.13 -7.76 -21.54
N HIS A 174 -13.49 -6.59 -21.01
CA HIS A 174 -13.47 -5.33 -21.74
C HIS A 174 -12.33 -4.43 -21.23
N PRO A 175 -11.16 -4.41 -21.91
CA PRO A 175 -10.00 -3.63 -21.48
C PRO A 175 -10.30 -2.14 -21.27
N VAL A 176 -11.21 -1.57 -22.07
CA VAL A 176 -11.62 -0.17 -21.94
C VAL A 176 -12.28 0.10 -20.58
N ILE A 177 -13.14 -0.80 -20.10
CA ILE A 177 -13.80 -0.65 -18.80
C ILE A 177 -12.77 -0.76 -17.67
N VAL A 178 -11.85 -1.72 -17.79
CA VAL A 178 -10.73 -1.89 -16.84
C VAL A 178 -9.86 -0.63 -16.80
N ALA A 179 -9.54 -0.03 -17.95
CA ALA A 179 -8.77 1.22 -18.01
C ALA A 179 -9.47 2.39 -17.31
N PHE A 180 -10.78 2.58 -17.57
CA PHE A 180 -11.55 3.62 -16.88
C PHE A 180 -11.61 3.39 -15.37
N TYR A 181 -11.76 2.14 -14.94
CA TYR A 181 -11.72 1.79 -13.53
C TYR A 181 -10.36 2.10 -12.89
N ILE A 182 -9.25 1.78 -13.56
CA ILE A 182 -7.88 2.08 -13.06
C ILE A 182 -7.66 3.59 -12.94
N ILE A 183 -8.13 4.37 -13.91
CA ILE A 183 -8.10 5.85 -13.83
C ILE A 183 -8.92 6.34 -12.64
N PHE A 184 -10.12 5.79 -12.44
CA PHE A 184 -10.97 6.10 -11.30
C PHE A 184 -10.25 5.78 -9.97
N ALA A 185 -9.66 4.59 -9.83
CA ALA A 185 -8.90 4.20 -8.65
C ALA A 185 -7.73 5.15 -8.38
N GLY A 186 -6.94 5.50 -9.41
CA GLY A 186 -5.87 6.50 -9.31
C GLY A 186 -6.40 7.88 -8.88
N GLY A 187 -7.55 8.30 -9.41
CA GLY A 187 -8.21 9.54 -9.01
C GLY A 187 -8.57 9.58 -7.52
N LEU A 188 -8.96 8.44 -6.92
CA LEU A 188 -9.24 8.35 -5.49
C LEU A 188 -8.01 8.62 -4.61
N ALA A 189 -6.80 8.31 -5.09
CA ALA A 189 -5.56 8.58 -4.36
C ALA A 189 -5.19 10.07 -4.30
N VAL A 190 -5.47 10.80 -5.38
CA VAL A 190 -5.21 12.26 -5.44
C VAL A 190 -6.31 13.05 -4.74
N SER A 191 -7.52 12.50 -4.70
CA SER A 191 -8.68 13.14 -4.09
C SER A 191 -8.52 13.35 -2.57
N ARG A 192 -8.97 14.50 -2.07
CA ARG A 192 -9.00 14.84 -0.63
C ARG A 192 -10.18 14.18 0.10
N ILE A 193 -10.72 13.06 -0.38
CA ILE A 193 -11.84 12.39 0.29
C ILE A 193 -11.33 11.84 1.63
N PRO A 194 -11.94 12.23 2.76
CA PRO A 194 -11.59 11.67 4.06
C PRO A 194 -11.96 10.19 4.08
N THR A 195 -11.04 9.34 4.49
CA THR A 195 -11.21 7.89 4.66
C THR A 195 -11.14 7.55 6.14
N PHE A 196 -11.92 6.58 6.61
CA PHE A 196 -11.93 6.24 8.04
C PHE A 196 -10.57 5.69 8.48
N SER A 197 -10.01 6.27 9.54
CA SER A 197 -8.79 5.77 10.17
C SER A 197 -9.13 4.66 11.16
N VAL A 198 -8.64 3.45 10.91
CA VAL A 198 -8.82 2.29 11.81
C VAL A 198 -7.88 2.38 13.04
N LYS A 199 -7.00 3.38 13.12
CA LYS A 199 -5.92 3.48 14.13
C LYS A 199 -6.39 3.58 15.59
N GLN A 200 -7.64 3.95 15.88
CA GLN A 200 -8.10 4.22 17.26
C GLN A 200 -9.42 3.52 17.64
N MET A 201 -9.73 2.37 17.04
CA MET A 201 -10.83 1.53 17.53
C MET A 201 -10.39 0.82 18.82
N SER A 202 -10.78 1.34 19.99
CA SER A 202 -10.56 0.66 21.27
C SER A 202 -11.63 -0.43 21.44
N ILE A 203 -11.17 -1.67 21.58
CA ILE A 203 -12.07 -2.82 21.70
C ILE A 203 -12.22 -3.16 23.19
N PRO A 204 -13.44 -3.15 23.75
CA PRO A 204 -13.68 -3.55 25.13
C PRO A 204 -13.15 -4.97 25.40
N GLN A 205 -12.54 -5.20 26.58
CA GLN A 205 -11.92 -6.49 26.92
C GLN A 205 -12.88 -7.68 26.78
N GLU A 206 -14.16 -7.48 27.07
CA GLU A 206 -15.25 -8.46 26.92
C GLU A 206 -15.46 -8.97 25.48
N HIS A 207 -15.07 -8.20 24.46
CA HIS A 207 -15.23 -8.57 23.06
C HIS A 207 -13.93 -9.13 22.43
N GLN A 208 -12.84 -9.23 23.19
CA GLN A 208 -11.54 -9.68 22.67
C GLN A 208 -11.57 -11.12 22.15
N ILE A 209 -12.35 -12.01 22.79
CA ILE A 209 -12.47 -13.41 22.32
C ILE A 209 -13.22 -13.51 20.99
N TRP A 210 -14.25 -12.68 20.80
CA TRP A 210 -14.99 -12.58 19.54
C TRP A 210 -14.15 -11.94 18.45
N LEU A 211 -13.34 -10.93 18.80
CA LEU A 211 -12.36 -10.35 17.88
C LEU A 211 -11.34 -11.41 17.45
N PHE A 212 -10.75 -12.16 18.38
CA PHE A 212 -9.78 -13.20 18.06
C PHE A 212 -10.41 -14.27 17.16
N GLY A 213 -11.62 -14.73 17.51
CA GLY A 213 -12.39 -15.64 16.68
C GLY A 213 -12.68 -15.07 15.28
N GLY A 214 -13.04 -13.79 15.19
CA GLY A 214 -13.27 -13.08 13.94
C GLY A 214 -12.01 -12.94 13.08
N VAL A 215 -10.85 -12.64 13.68
CA VAL A 215 -9.56 -12.58 12.97
C VAL A 215 -9.16 -13.96 12.46
N VAL A 216 -9.28 -15.01 13.28
CA VAL A 216 -9.00 -16.38 12.85
C VAL A 216 -9.92 -16.78 11.71
N LEU A 217 -11.22 -16.50 11.82
CA LEU A 217 -12.20 -16.77 10.77
C LEU A 217 -11.84 -16.01 9.49
N PHE A 218 -11.47 -14.74 9.60
CA PHE A 218 -11.02 -13.92 8.48
C PHE A 218 -9.78 -14.52 7.80
N LEU A 219 -8.78 -14.97 8.56
CA LEU A 219 -7.58 -15.61 8.00
C LEU A 219 -7.91 -16.96 7.32
N ILE A 220 -8.85 -17.73 7.86
CA ILE A 220 -9.35 -18.94 7.22
C ILE A 220 -10.02 -18.58 5.89
N PHE A 221 -10.91 -17.59 5.86
CA PHE A 221 -11.54 -17.16 4.62
C PHE A 221 -10.53 -16.62 3.61
N LEU A 222 -9.52 -15.87 4.06
CA LEU A 222 -8.47 -15.32 3.20
C LEU A 222 -7.61 -16.43 2.58
N THR A 223 -7.38 -17.53 3.28
CA THR A 223 -6.61 -18.67 2.76
C THR A 223 -7.43 -19.60 1.86
N VAL A 224 -8.72 -19.79 2.17
CA VAL A 224 -9.63 -20.66 1.38
C VAL A 224 -10.19 -19.95 0.15
N PHE A 225 -10.58 -18.67 0.28
CA PHE A 225 -11.21 -17.86 -0.77
C PHE A 225 -10.53 -16.48 -0.93
N PRO A 226 -9.22 -16.42 -1.21
CA PRO A 226 -8.44 -15.17 -1.21
C PRO A 226 -9.04 -14.09 -2.10
N TRP A 227 -9.37 -14.44 -3.35
CA TRP A 227 -9.88 -13.48 -4.34
C TRP A 227 -11.25 -12.92 -3.95
N HIS A 228 -12.12 -13.74 -3.36
CA HIS A 228 -13.44 -13.31 -2.91
C HIS A 228 -13.32 -12.35 -1.73
N VAL A 229 -12.45 -12.67 -0.76
CA VAL A 229 -12.22 -11.83 0.42
C VAL A 229 -11.60 -10.50 0.02
N LEU A 230 -10.59 -10.50 -0.85
CA LEU A 230 -9.93 -9.27 -1.30
C LEU A 230 -10.88 -8.39 -2.13
N ALA A 231 -11.63 -8.97 -3.06
CA ALA A 231 -12.66 -8.23 -3.81
C ALA A 231 -13.75 -7.67 -2.88
N LEU A 232 -14.16 -8.43 -1.86
CA LEU A 232 -15.13 -7.95 -0.86
C LEU A 232 -14.56 -6.77 -0.06
N ILE A 233 -13.29 -6.84 0.36
CA ILE A 233 -12.61 -5.73 1.05
C ILE A 233 -12.61 -4.48 0.17
N ASP A 234 -12.25 -4.60 -1.11
CA ASP A 234 -12.25 -3.46 -2.04
C ASP A 234 -13.64 -2.85 -2.22
N VAL A 235 -14.67 -3.68 -2.39
CA VAL A 235 -16.06 -3.22 -2.55
C VAL A 235 -16.56 -2.55 -1.28
N LEU A 236 -16.30 -3.14 -0.10
CA LEU A 236 -16.64 -2.54 1.19
C LEU A 236 -15.89 -1.23 1.41
N TYR A 237 -14.63 -1.17 1.02
CA TYR A 237 -13.82 0.04 1.10
C TYR A 237 -14.40 1.16 0.22
N LEU A 238 -14.72 0.86 -1.05
CA LEU A 238 -15.38 1.81 -1.96
C LEU A 238 -16.74 2.27 -1.44
N ALA A 239 -17.53 1.36 -0.86
CA ALA A 239 -18.83 1.68 -0.25
C ALA A 239 -18.70 2.55 1.01
N SER A 240 -17.56 2.45 1.73
CA SER A 240 -17.29 3.28 2.91
C SER A 240 -16.92 4.73 2.56
N LEU A 241 -16.40 5.00 1.36
CA LEU A 241 -16.00 6.35 0.91
C LEU A 241 -17.14 7.39 0.99
N PRO A 242 -18.36 7.16 0.44
CA PRO A 242 -19.45 8.13 0.55
C PRO A 242 -19.95 8.31 1.99
N ILE A 243 -19.90 7.25 2.80
CA ILE A 243 -20.27 7.30 4.23
C ILE A 243 -19.26 8.19 4.98
N SER A 244 -17.96 7.99 4.72
CA SER A 244 -16.88 8.77 5.30
C SER A 244 -16.95 10.24 4.90
N TYR A 245 -17.22 10.53 3.62
CA TYR A 245 -17.42 11.90 3.14
C TYR A 245 -18.59 12.60 3.84
N ASN A 246 -19.73 11.93 3.98
CA ASN A 246 -20.90 12.48 4.66
C ASN A 246 -20.66 12.68 6.16
N ALA A 247 -19.96 11.74 6.81
CA ALA A 247 -19.60 11.83 8.23
C ALA A 247 -18.61 12.99 8.49
N ALA A 248 -17.60 13.17 7.63
CA ALA A 248 -16.66 14.28 7.73
C ALA A 248 -17.33 15.64 7.48
N LYS A 249 -18.28 15.70 6.53
CA LYS A 249 -19.11 16.89 6.29
C LYS A 249 -19.96 17.27 7.52
N GLN A 250 -20.50 16.27 8.23
CA GLN A 250 -21.27 16.48 9.45
C GLN A 250 -20.39 16.90 10.64
N ALA A 251 -19.11 16.48 10.66
CA ALA A 251 -18.15 16.82 11.71
C ALA A 251 -17.51 18.22 11.56
N GLY A 252 -17.84 18.98 10.50
CA GLY A 252 -17.31 20.33 10.28
C GLY A 252 -15.87 20.41 9.78
N ASN A 253 -15.21 19.26 9.58
CA ASN A 253 -13.87 19.18 8.97
C ASN A 253 -13.99 19.28 7.44
N GLN A 254 -14.12 20.51 6.94
CA GLN A 254 -13.95 20.75 5.51
C GLN A 254 -12.49 20.49 5.11
N PRO A 255 -12.22 19.73 4.05
CA PRO A 255 -10.89 19.74 3.45
C PRO A 255 -10.64 21.17 2.94
N GLN A 256 -9.69 21.89 3.55
CA GLN A 256 -9.20 23.15 3.00
C GLN A 256 -8.78 22.88 1.55
N VAL A 257 -9.09 23.80 0.64
CA VAL A 257 -8.99 23.63 -0.83
C VAL A 257 -7.55 23.61 -1.32
#